data_AF-A0A2N6LC51-F1
#
_entry.id   AF-A0A2N6LC51-F1
#
_cell.length_a   1.000
_cell.length_b   1.000
_cell.length_c   1.000
_cell.angle_alpha   90.00
_cell.angle_beta   90.00
_cell.angle_gamma   90.00
#
_symmetry.space_group_name_H-M   'P 1'
#
loop_
_entity.id
_entity.type
_entity.pdbx_description
1 polymer ?
#
loop_
_entity_poly.entity_id
_entity_poly.type
_entity_poly.pdbx_seq_one_letter_code
_entity_poly.pdbx_strand_id
1 'polypeptide(L)'
;LEIVGEELSANTNHNHLVVESVEQALQFAQKVGFPEHGLVVMFDELPNDKTEVIKGITSEEKLIEAVNFVLKNSPTGKAHLETDMRAMHNPTRMKNIEKATRDLLRKINSCCPECSMPGFAITSRIRGLPCALCYMPTSLTRAVIYQCQKCGFTQEELFPHGSEYAEPVNCNYCNP
;
A
#
# COMPACT_ATOMS: atom_id res chain seq x y z
N LEU A 1 -1.80 21.33 13.55
CA LEU A 1 -1.63 21.14 12.10
C LEU A 1 -1.28 19.69 11.89
N GLU A 2 -2.09 18.95 11.15
CA GLU A 2 -1.84 17.56 10.79
C GLU A 2 -1.80 17.46 9.26
N ILE A 3 -0.71 16.92 8.72
CA ILE A 3 -0.53 16.73 7.28
C ILE A 3 -0.19 15.26 7.07
N VAL A 4 -0.95 14.60 6.21
CA VAL A 4 -0.81 13.17 5.94
C VAL A 4 -0.41 12.97 4.48
N GLY A 5 0.67 12.22 4.25
CA GLY A 5 1.04 11.71 2.95
C GLY A 5 0.56 10.29 2.76
N GLU A 6 0.11 9.97 1.55
CA GLU A 6 -0.49 8.67 1.24
C GLU A 6 -0.03 8.15 -0.11
N GLU A 7 0.00 6.83 -0.25
CA GLU A 7 0.23 6.12 -1.51
C GLU A 7 -0.65 4.86 -1.49
N LEU A 8 -1.45 4.68 -2.54
CA LEU A 8 -2.22 3.46 -2.79
C LEU A 8 -1.56 2.69 -3.93
N SER A 9 -1.15 1.47 -3.66
CA SER A 9 -0.43 0.63 -4.62
C SER A 9 -0.94 -0.81 -4.55
N ALA A 10 -1.22 -1.39 -5.72
CA ALA A 10 -1.49 -2.83 -5.85
C ALA A 10 -0.19 -3.67 -5.87
N ASN A 11 0.98 -3.03 -5.99
CA ASN A 11 2.26 -3.72 -5.93
C ASN A 11 2.61 -4.04 -4.47
N THR A 12 2.41 -5.30 -4.10
CA THR A 12 2.69 -5.85 -2.76
C THR A 12 3.33 -7.23 -2.91
N ASN A 13 4.11 -7.63 -1.91
CA ASN A 13 4.64 -8.98 -1.80
C ASN A 13 4.13 -9.59 -0.50
N HIS A 14 2.82 -9.86 -0.46
CA HIS A 14 2.13 -10.53 0.62
C HIS A 14 1.79 -11.95 0.16
N ASN A 15 2.47 -12.95 0.68
CA ASN A 15 2.28 -14.33 0.30
C ASN A 15 2.53 -15.27 1.49
N HIS A 16 1.95 -16.47 1.44
CA HIS A 16 2.08 -17.48 2.48
C HIS A 16 2.09 -18.89 1.88
N LEU A 17 2.64 -19.84 2.63
CA LEU A 17 2.63 -21.26 2.27
C LEU A 17 2.73 -22.15 3.51
N VAL A 18 1.99 -23.26 3.51
CA VAL A 18 2.20 -24.36 4.46
C VAL A 18 3.23 -25.31 3.89
N VAL A 19 4.27 -25.62 4.67
CA VAL A 19 5.34 -26.51 4.25
C VAL A 19 5.47 -27.69 5.21
N GLU A 20 5.91 -28.81 4.65
CA GLU A 20 6.17 -30.07 5.36
C GLU A 20 7.68 -30.40 5.37
N SER A 21 8.50 -29.59 4.69
CA SER A 21 9.95 -29.79 4.64
C SER A 21 10.72 -28.48 4.43
N VAL A 22 12.02 -28.52 4.73
CA VAL A 22 12.95 -27.40 4.52
C VAL A 22 13.08 -27.08 3.03
N GLU A 23 13.08 -28.10 2.16
CA GLU A 23 13.18 -27.91 0.71
C GLU A 23 11.98 -27.12 0.17
N GLN A 24 10.76 -27.42 0.64
CA GLN A 24 9.56 -26.65 0.29
C GLN A 24 9.67 -25.20 0.78
N ALA A 25 10.19 -24.98 1.99
CA ALA A 25 10.42 -23.65 2.55
C ALA A 25 11.40 -22.83 1.69
N LEU A 26 12.52 -23.43 1.27
CA LEU A 26 13.52 -22.77 0.44
C LEU A 26 12.98 -22.43 -0.96
N GLN A 27 12.18 -23.33 -1.55
CA GLN A 27 11.51 -23.05 -2.83
C GLN A 27 10.52 -21.88 -2.72
N PHE A 28 9.78 -21.79 -1.62
CA PHE A 28 8.91 -20.65 -1.34
C PHE A 28 9.70 -19.36 -1.15
N ALA A 29 10.76 -19.41 -0.32
CA ALA A 29 11.64 -18.27 -0.04
C ALA A 29 12.19 -17.66 -1.33
N GLN A 30 12.68 -18.49 -2.26
CA GLN A 30 13.17 -18.03 -3.55
C GLN A 30 12.08 -17.30 -4.37
N LYS A 31 10.85 -17.82 -4.40
CA LYS A 31 9.73 -17.22 -5.16
C LYS A 31 9.31 -15.85 -4.63
N VAL A 32 9.43 -15.62 -3.33
CA VAL A 32 9.04 -14.36 -2.69
C VAL A 32 10.18 -13.36 -2.55
N GLY A 33 11.36 -13.63 -3.14
CA GLY A 33 12.48 -12.69 -3.14
C GLY A 33 13.22 -12.60 -1.80
N PHE A 34 13.33 -13.72 -1.08
CA PHE A 34 14.23 -13.86 0.06
C PHE A 34 15.70 -13.90 -0.40
N PRO A 35 16.67 -13.32 0.34
CA PRO A 35 16.55 -12.74 1.69
C PRO A 35 16.18 -11.25 1.75
N GLU A 36 16.07 -10.57 0.61
CA GLU A 36 15.70 -9.15 0.57
C GLU A 36 14.31 -8.92 1.17
N HIS A 37 13.36 -9.80 0.86
CA HIS A 37 12.13 -9.97 1.61
C HIS A 37 12.35 -10.95 2.75
N GLY A 38 12.22 -10.48 3.99
CA GLY A 38 12.28 -11.34 5.16
C GLY A 38 11.07 -12.28 5.23
N LEU A 39 11.21 -13.31 6.05
CA LEU A 39 10.18 -14.31 6.28
C LEU A 39 9.77 -14.38 7.76
N VAL A 40 8.57 -14.91 7.96
CA VAL A 40 8.00 -15.31 9.24
C VAL A 40 7.69 -16.81 9.18
N VAL A 41 7.98 -17.53 10.27
CA VAL A 41 7.66 -18.96 10.43
C VAL A 41 6.78 -19.14 11.67
N MET A 42 5.72 -19.92 11.54
CA MET A 42 4.66 -20.10 12.54
C MET A 42 4.23 -21.56 12.65
N PHE A 43 3.75 -21.95 13.82
CA PHE A 43 3.18 -23.28 14.06
C PHE A 43 1.83 -23.49 13.37
N ASP A 44 1.01 -22.44 13.29
CA ASP A 44 -0.34 -22.46 12.75
C ASP A 44 -0.55 -21.25 11.82
N GLU A 45 -1.53 -21.35 10.91
CA GLU A 45 -1.94 -20.24 10.03
C GLU A 45 -2.41 -19.01 10.79
N LEU A 46 -3.14 -19.25 11.88
CA LEU A 46 -3.74 -18.25 12.74
C LEU A 46 -3.14 -18.38 14.13
N PRO A 47 -1.91 -17.89 14.35
CA PRO A 47 -1.30 -17.92 15.66
C PRO A 47 -2.15 -17.10 16.64
N ASN A 48 -2.42 -17.68 17.80
CA ASN A 48 -2.97 -16.94 18.94
C ASN A 48 -1.83 -16.30 19.76
N ASP A 49 -2.16 -15.49 20.76
CA ASP A 49 -1.15 -14.79 21.58
C ASP A 49 -0.18 -15.73 22.33
N LYS A 50 -0.48 -17.03 22.40
CA LYS A 50 0.35 -18.05 23.07
C LYS A 50 1.25 -18.82 22.11
N THR A 51 1.02 -18.74 20.80
CA THR A 51 1.83 -19.45 19.81
C THR A 51 3.02 -18.59 19.41
N GLU A 52 4.21 -19.17 19.48
CA GLU A 52 5.44 -18.51 19.09
C GLU A 52 5.46 -18.24 17.57
N VAL A 53 5.89 -17.03 17.21
CA VAL A 53 6.02 -16.59 15.82
C VAL A 53 7.45 -16.10 15.61
N ILE A 54 8.20 -16.78 14.76
CA ILE A 54 9.60 -16.46 14.48
C ILE A 54 9.63 -15.48 13.32
N LYS A 55 10.01 -14.22 13.58
CA LYS A 55 9.93 -13.12 12.61
C LYS A 55 11.30 -12.57 12.25
N GLY A 56 11.40 -11.87 11.12
CA GLY A 56 12.62 -11.15 10.73
C GLY A 56 13.73 -12.07 10.26
N ILE A 57 13.34 -13.25 9.75
CA ILE A 57 14.26 -14.21 9.17
C ILE A 57 14.77 -13.62 7.86
N THR A 58 16.08 -13.44 7.76
CA THR A 58 16.78 -12.76 6.66
C THR A 58 18.08 -13.46 6.26
N SER A 59 18.28 -14.70 6.72
CA SER A 59 19.36 -15.57 6.25
C SER A 59 18.89 -17.01 6.15
N GLU A 60 19.47 -17.74 5.21
CA GLU A 60 19.07 -19.12 4.92
C GLU A 60 19.24 -20.02 6.15
N GLU A 61 20.33 -19.84 6.91
CA GLU A 61 20.61 -20.65 8.11
C GLU A 61 19.50 -20.49 9.15
N LYS A 62 19.04 -19.24 9.38
CA LYS A 62 17.94 -18.96 10.30
C LYS A 62 16.60 -19.50 9.80
N LEU A 63 16.39 -19.50 8.49
CA LEU A 63 15.18 -20.09 7.90
C LEU A 63 15.16 -21.60 8.14
N ILE A 64 16.26 -22.28 7.87
CA ILE A 64 16.40 -23.72 8.08
C ILE A 64 16.22 -24.06 9.57
N GLU A 65 16.83 -23.30 10.48
CA GLU A 65 16.67 -23.48 11.93
C GLU A 65 15.21 -23.32 12.35
N ALA A 66 14.57 -22.22 11.97
CA ALA A 66 13.19 -21.91 12.33
C ALA A 66 12.20 -22.96 11.78
N VAL A 67 12.37 -23.38 10.53
CA VAL A 67 11.50 -24.39 9.90
C VAL A 67 11.67 -25.74 10.57
N ASN A 68 12.91 -26.19 10.81
CA ASN A 68 13.14 -27.46 11.52
C ASN A 68 12.58 -27.44 12.95
N PHE A 69 12.74 -26.32 13.65
CA PHE A 69 12.17 -26.14 14.98
C PHE A 69 10.65 -26.29 14.96
N VAL A 70 9.97 -25.60 14.03
CA VAL A 70 8.51 -25.68 13.94
C VAL A 70 8.04 -27.06 13.49
N LEU A 71 8.62 -27.64 12.44
CA LEU A 71 8.23 -28.98 11.95
C LEU A 71 8.37 -30.04 13.04
N LYS A 72 9.41 -29.97 13.88
CA LYS A 72 9.66 -30.94 14.97
C LYS A 72 8.69 -30.78 16.14
N ASN A 73 8.26 -29.55 16.44
CA ASN A 73 7.46 -29.25 17.63
C ASN A 73 5.97 -29.02 17.30
N SER A 74 5.61 -28.93 16.02
CA SER A 74 4.23 -28.78 15.56
C SER A 74 3.47 -30.11 15.70
N PRO A 75 2.25 -30.12 16.28
CA PRO A 75 1.43 -31.33 16.36
C PRO A 75 1.10 -31.96 15.00
N THR A 76 1.11 -31.16 13.94
CA THR A 76 0.78 -31.60 12.58
C THR A 76 2.01 -31.95 11.74
N GLY A 77 3.22 -31.67 12.24
CA GLY A 77 4.45 -31.77 11.45
C GLY A 77 4.53 -30.77 10.31
N LYS A 78 3.80 -29.65 10.39
CA LYS A 78 3.74 -28.60 9.37
C LYS A 78 4.21 -27.26 9.93
N ALA A 79 4.75 -26.43 9.06
CA ALA A 79 5.12 -25.05 9.35
C ALA A 79 4.39 -24.08 8.41
N HIS A 80 3.88 -22.98 8.95
CA HIS A 80 3.32 -21.88 8.18
C HIS A 80 4.39 -20.84 7.91
N LEU A 81 4.60 -20.48 6.65
CA LEU A 81 5.53 -19.44 6.23
C LEU A 81 4.77 -18.27 5.63
N GLU A 82 5.23 -17.06 5.93
CA GLU A 82 4.72 -15.84 5.32
C GLU A 82 5.86 -14.87 4.99
N THR A 83 5.64 -14.04 3.97
CA THR A 83 6.45 -12.85 3.76
C THR A 83 6.32 -11.90 4.95
N ASP A 84 7.45 -11.44 5.49
CA ASP A 84 7.44 -10.46 6.58
C ASP A 84 6.98 -9.10 6.04
N MET A 85 5.78 -8.67 6.44
CA MET A 85 5.20 -7.41 5.97
C MET A 85 5.67 -6.18 6.73
N ARG A 86 6.62 -6.31 7.66
CA ARG A 86 7.18 -5.17 8.39
C ARG A 86 8.15 -4.41 7.47
N ALA A 87 8.12 -3.08 7.54
CA ALA A 87 8.83 -2.22 6.59
C ALA A 87 10.32 -2.58 6.43
N MET A 88 11.03 -2.76 7.55
CA MET A 88 12.46 -3.11 7.56
C MET A 88 12.81 -4.46 6.91
N HIS A 89 11.83 -5.31 6.62
CA HIS A 89 12.00 -6.63 6.01
C HIS A 89 11.27 -6.75 4.66
N ASN A 90 10.72 -5.65 4.13
CA ASN A 90 9.92 -5.68 2.91
C ASN A 90 10.25 -4.49 2.00
N PRO A 91 11.17 -4.67 1.03
CA PRO A 91 11.57 -3.63 0.09
C PRO A 91 10.40 -3.00 -0.67
N THR A 92 9.40 -3.81 -1.05
CA THR A 92 8.17 -3.31 -1.72
C THR A 92 7.39 -2.37 -0.82
N ARG A 93 7.23 -2.71 0.46
CA ARG A 93 6.61 -1.81 1.46
C ARG A 93 7.43 -0.55 1.67
N MET A 94 8.76 -0.65 1.74
CA MET A 94 9.65 0.52 1.87
C MET A 94 9.49 1.49 0.70
N LYS A 95 9.40 0.99 -0.54
CA LYS A 95 9.13 1.83 -1.72
C LYS A 95 7.77 2.54 -1.62
N ASN A 96 6.73 1.87 -1.12
CA ASN A 96 5.43 2.51 -0.92
C ASN A 96 5.49 3.58 0.19
N ILE A 97 6.23 3.34 1.27
CA ILE A 97 6.48 4.34 2.32
C ILE A 97 7.24 5.54 1.76
N GLU A 98 8.25 5.32 0.90
CA GLU A 98 8.98 6.39 0.22
C GLU A 98 8.03 7.29 -0.59
N LYS A 99 7.12 6.69 -1.36
CA LYS A 99 6.13 7.45 -2.14
C LYS A 99 5.16 8.23 -1.25
N ALA A 100 4.62 7.62 -0.20
CA ALA A 100 3.79 8.31 0.78
C ALA A 100 4.55 9.46 1.45
N THR A 101 5.86 9.29 1.70
CA THR A 101 6.73 10.35 2.22
C THR A 101 6.91 11.49 1.21
N ARG A 102 7.09 11.18 -0.08
CA ARG A 102 7.16 12.20 -1.15
C ARG A 102 5.84 12.97 -1.25
N ASP A 103 4.71 12.29 -1.12
CA ASP A 103 3.39 12.91 -1.07
C ASP A 103 3.25 13.85 0.13
N LEU A 104 3.68 13.41 1.31
CA LEU A 104 3.72 14.23 2.52
C LEU A 104 4.55 15.51 2.30
N LEU A 105 5.77 15.38 1.76
CA LEU A 105 6.65 16.51 1.50
C LEU A 105 6.02 17.50 0.51
N ARG A 106 5.38 17.01 -0.55
CA ARG A 106 4.63 17.85 -1.51
C ARG A 106 3.54 18.66 -0.80
N LYS A 107 2.76 18.03 0.08
CA LYS A 107 1.70 18.69 0.85
C LYS A 107 2.25 19.70 1.86
N ILE A 108 3.35 19.36 2.56
CA ILE A 108 4.04 20.28 3.48
C ILE A 108 4.53 21.53 2.74
N ASN A 109 5.13 21.36 1.57
CA ASN A 109 5.65 22.49 0.78
C ASN A 109 4.55 23.30 0.07
N SER A 110 3.30 22.83 0.09
CA SER A 110 2.16 23.58 -0.43
C SER A 110 1.60 24.48 0.67
N CYS A 111 1.92 25.77 0.60
CA CYS A 111 1.49 26.75 1.60
C CYS A 111 0.19 27.46 1.18
N CYS A 112 -0.63 27.80 2.17
CA CYS A 112 -1.84 28.58 1.95
C CYS A 112 -1.48 29.98 1.43
N PRO A 113 -2.10 30.47 0.34
CA PRO A 113 -1.79 31.79 -0.20
C PRO A 113 -2.18 32.94 0.75
N GLU A 114 -3.19 32.75 1.60
CA GLU A 114 -3.68 33.79 2.52
C GLU A 114 -2.87 33.89 3.83
N CYS A 115 -2.46 32.75 4.40
CA CYS A 115 -1.86 32.72 5.74
C CYS A 115 -0.51 32.00 5.82
N SER A 116 0.02 31.56 4.67
CA SER A 116 1.30 30.84 4.53
C SER A 116 1.40 29.54 5.33
N MET A 117 0.30 29.03 5.88
CA MET A 117 0.29 27.76 6.61
C MET A 117 0.62 26.59 5.66
N PRO A 118 1.59 25.72 5.98
CA PRO A 118 1.84 24.48 5.26
C PRO A 118 0.62 23.57 5.20
N GLY A 119 0.55 22.69 4.20
CA GLY A 119 -0.54 21.70 4.08
C GLY A 119 -1.76 22.21 3.33
N PHE A 120 -1.63 23.21 2.46
CA PHE A 120 -2.69 23.63 1.54
C PHE A 120 -2.82 22.60 0.41
N ALA A 121 -3.63 21.59 0.65
CA ALA A 121 -3.80 20.43 -0.22
C ALA A 121 -5.27 20.17 -0.52
N ILE A 122 -5.52 19.27 -1.48
CA ILE A 122 -6.86 18.83 -1.87
C ILE A 122 -7.55 18.18 -0.67
N THR A 123 -8.73 18.69 -0.30
CA THR A 123 -9.61 18.13 0.74
C THR A 123 -10.88 17.51 0.16
N SER A 124 -11.26 17.86 -1.08
CA SER A 124 -12.42 17.29 -1.75
C SER A 124 -12.20 17.16 -3.26
N ARG A 125 -12.88 16.17 -3.85
CA ARG A 125 -12.93 15.94 -5.31
C ARG A 125 -14.37 15.99 -5.76
N ILE A 126 -14.67 16.86 -6.72
CA ILE A 126 -15.99 17.01 -7.33
C ILE A 126 -16.00 16.18 -8.62
N ARG A 127 -16.85 15.16 -8.67
CA ARG A 127 -17.05 14.32 -9.85
C ARG A 127 -17.95 15.00 -10.89
N GLY A 128 -18.05 14.40 -12.07
CA GLY A 128 -18.94 14.87 -13.13
C GLY A 128 -18.20 15.52 -14.29
N LEU A 129 -17.00 15.04 -14.62
CA LEU A 129 -16.31 15.47 -15.85
C LEU A 129 -17.19 15.08 -17.05
N PRO A 130 -17.55 16.02 -17.95
CA PRO A 130 -18.48 15.74 -19.04
C PRO A 130 -17.87 14.79 -20.07
N CYS A 131 -18.65 13.81 -20.54
CA CYS A 131 -18.24 12.94 -21.64
C CYS A 131 -18.04 13.76 -22.93
N ALA A 132 -16.95 13.51 -23.68
CA ALA A 132 -16.67 14.20 -24.94
C ALA A 132 -17.72 13.93 -26.05
N LEU A 133 -18.47 12.83 -25.95
CA LEU A 133 -19.45 12.43 -26.95
C LEU A 133 -20.88 12.83 -26.56
N CYS A 134 -21.33 12.45 -25.37
CA CYS A 134 -22.73 12.63 -24.94
C CYS A 134 -22.92 13.75 -23.92
N TYR A 135 -21.83 14.37 -23.44
CA TYR A 135 -21.83 15.45 -22.43
C TYR A 135 -22.43 15.12 -21.06
N MET A 136 -22.87 13.87 -20.85
CA MET A 136 -23.34 13.41 -19.55
C MET A 136 -22.19 13.37 -18.54
N PRO A 137 -22.45 13.69 -17.26
CA PRO A 137 -21.44 13.65 -16.21
C PRO A 137 -20.94 12.23 -15.98
N THR A 138 -19.61 12.07 -15.93
CA THR A 138 -18.95 10.78 -15.62
C THR A 138 -18.56 10.67 -14.15
N SER A 139 -18.09 9.49 -13.73
CA SER A 139 -17.51 9.28 -12.40
C SER A 139 -16.15 9.96 -12.21
N LEU A 140 -15.54 10.46 -13.29
CA LEU A 140 -14.24 11.12 -13.24
C LEU A 140 -14.30 12.50 -12.57
N THR A 141 -13.16 12.93 -12.05
CA THR A 141 -13.03 14.19 -11.31
C THR A 141 -13.09 15.38 -12.27
N ARG A 142 -14.04 16.28 -12.05
CA ARG A 142 -14.18 17.56 -12.76
C ARG A 142 -13.37 18.66 -12.08
N ALA A 143 -13.37 18.70 -10.75
CA ALA A 143 -12.72 19.74 -9.98
C ALA A 143 -12.20 19.21 -8.65
N VAL A 144 -11.24 19.90 -8.06
CA VAL A 144 -10.72 19.65 -6.71
C VAL A 144 -10.84 20.91 -5.87
N ILE A 145 -11.06 20.73 -4.57
CA ILE A 145 -11.07 21.83 -3.60
C ILE A 145 -9.82 21.70 -2.74
N TYR A 146 -9.00 22.75 -2.72
CA TYR A 146 -7.95 22.96 -1.74
C TYR A 146 -8.53 23.72 -0.55
N GLN A 147 -8.07 23.40 0.66
CA GLN A 147 -8.51 24.12 1.85
C GLN A 147 -7.38 24.25 2.88
N CYS A 148 -7.28 25.43 3.49
CA CYS A 148 -6.37 25.68 4.59
C CYS A 148 -7.00 25.28 5.93
N GLN A 149 -6.32 24.41 6.69
CA GLN A 149 -6.75 23.99 8.04
C GLN A 149 -6.70 25.13 9.09
N LYS A 150 -5.98 26.22 8.82
CA LYS A 150 -5.80 27.34 9.77
C LYS A 150 -6.84 28.44 9.57
N CYS A 151 -6.88 29.04 8.38
CA CYS A 151 -7.75 30.19 8.09
C CYS A 151 -9.05 29.82 7.37
N GLY A 152 -9.21 28.57 6.94
CA GLY A 152 -10.39 28.11 6.22
C GLY A 152 -10.47 28.54 4.75
N PHE A 153 -9.48 29.28 4.24
CA PHE A 153 -9.40 29.65 2.82
C PHE A 153 -9.54 28.42 1.93
N THR A 154 -10.41 28.50 0.92
CA THR A 154 -10.65 27.46 -0.07
C THR A 154 -10.34 27.96 -1.47
N GLN A 155 -9.87 27.07 -2.32
CA GLN A 155 -9.65 27.33 -3.73
C GLN A 155 -10.12 26.13 -4.55
N GLU A 156 -10.96 26.39 -5.55
CA GLU A 156 -11.36 25.39 -6.53
C GLU A 156 -10.39 25.40 -7.72
N GLU A 157 -9.97 24.21 -8.14
CA GLU A 157 -9.21 24.00 -9.38
C GLU A 157 -10.04 23.09 -10.29
N LEU A 158 -10.46 23.64 -11.44
CA LEU A 158 -11.14 22.88 -12.48
C LEU A 158 -10.13 22.05 -13.28
N PHE A 159 -10.56 20.87 -13.69
CA PHE A 159 -9.82 19.97 -14.57
C PHE A 159 -8.39 19.68 -14.07
N PRO A 160 -8.22 19.17 -12.83
CA PRO A 160 -6.90 18.94 -12.22
C PRO A 160 -6.03 17.91 -12.97
N HIS A 161 -6.61 17.22 -13.96
CA HIS A 161 -5.93 16.26 -14.84
C HIS A 161 -5.67 16.83 -16.24
N GLY A 162 -5.94 18.12 -16.47
CA GLY A 162 -5.70 18.82 -17.74
C GLY A 162 -6.75 18.63 -18.83
N SER A 163 -7.69 17.69 -18.66
CA SER A 163 -8.76 17.42 -19.62
C SER A 163 -10.10 17.98 -19.15
N GLU A 164 -10.75 18.74 -20.03
CA GLU A 164 -12.12 19.26 -19.79
C GLU A 164 -13.20 18.20 -20.03
N TYR A 165 -12.86 17.15 -20.78
CA TYR A 165 -13.78 16.09 -21.16
C TYR A 165 -13.24 14.70 -20.82
N ALA A 166 -14.15 13.80 -20.51
CA ALA A 166 -13.90 12.38 -20.35
C ALA A 166 -14.00 11.64 -21.68
N GLU A 167 -13.07 10.72 -21.93
CA GLU A 167 -13.17 9.79 -23.05
C GLU A 167 -14.43 8.90 -22.93
N PRO A 168 -15.15 8.60 -24.03
CA PRO A 168 -16.36 7.78 -24.00
C PRO A 168 -16.19 6.40 -23.35
N VAL A 169 -14.99 5.82 -23.38
CA VAL A 169 -14.66 4.55 -22.71
C VAL A 169 -14.84 4.60 -21.18
N ASN A 170 -14.78 5.80 -20.59
CA ASN A 170 -14.96 6.04 -19.16
C ASN A 170 -16.38 6.54 -18.82
N CYS A 171 -17.30 6.56 -19.78
CA CYS A 171 -18.66 7.06 -19.59
C CYS A 171 -19.65 5.89 -19.43
N ASN A 172 -20.27 5.77 -18.26
CA ASN A 172 -21.28 4.72 -17.98
C ASN A 172 -22.51 4.73 -18.91
N TYR A 173 -22.70 5.80 -19.71
CA TYR A 173 -23.78 5.89 -20.69
C TYR A 173 -23.34 5.48 -22.11
N CYS A 174 -22.08 5.75 -22.48
CA CYS A 174 -21.54 5.40 -23.80
C CYS A 174 -20.87 4.02 -23.80
N ASN A 175 -20.32 3.61 -22.66
CA ASN A 175 -19.66 2.34 -22.40
C ASN A 175 -20.18 1.80 -21.05
N PRO A 176 -21.44 1.34 -20.99
CA PRO A 176 -22.04 0.77 -19.79
C PRO A 176 -21.36 -0.54 -19.35
#